data_AF-A0A950QYE4-F1
#
_entry.id   AF-A0A950QYE4-F1
#
_cell.length_a   1.000
_cell.length_b   1.000
_cell.length_c   1.000
_cell.angle_alpha   90.00
_cell.angle_beta   90.00
_cell.angle_gamma   90.00
#
_symmetry.space_group_name_H-M   'P 1'
#
loop_
_entity.id
_entity.type
_entity.pdbx_description
1 polymer ?
#
loop_
_entity_poly.entity_id
_entity_poly.type
_entity_poly.pdbx_seq_one_letter_code
_entity_poly.pdbx_strand_id
1 'polypeptide(L)'
;FFLQFGNEQLVGASPEMFIRVDGDRVETCPIAGTARRSGDPLRDAESIRQLLNSTKEESELTMCTDVDRNDKSRVCVPGSVRVISRRLIESYAGLFHTVDHVKGTLMEGFDSLDAFLTHMWAVTVIGAPKKAAAQAIEDLEKDARGWYGGAVGMVNLNGDINTGILIRTIHLKDSTARYPAGATLLYDSDPASEDKECHLKATNFFRALYPSIATGPDAHQTRKVGEGVRLLLVDNDDCFIHTLANYARQTGATVSTYRSNGALEVIDSEKPDIVLISPGPGRPAGFGVPQLVQELAKRGIPTFGVCLGLQGIVEAFGGRLNVLDDPMHGKGSLVTHHGRGVFHGLPSPFRVGRYHSLYADRETFPSCLEITAESDDGVIMAIRHRDLPIEAVQFHPESILSLERDCGLRLMEKMIETYAHAAAGLQRA
;
A
#
# COMPACT_ATOMS: atom_id res chain seq x y z
N PHE A 1 6.12 11.27 29.35
CA PHE A 1 6.23 11.97 30.64
C PHE A 1 5.08 12.97 30.76
N PHE A 2 4.73 13.33 31.99
CA PHE A 2 3.80 14.41 32.33
C PHE A 2 4.42 15.19 33.49
N LEU A 3 4.65 16.49 33.29
CA LEU A 3 5.26 17.37 34.31
C LEU A 3 4.33 18.54 34.58
N GLN A 4 4.10 18.81 35.87
CA GLN A 4 3.28 19.93 36.36
C GLN A 4 4.19 20.94 37.05
N PHE A 5 4.31 22.15 36.51
CA PHE A 5 5.06 23.26 37.09
C PHE A 5 4.11 24.41 37.42
N GLY A 6 3.31 24.25 38.48
CA GLY A 6 2.36 25.28 38.88
C GLY A 6 1.32 25.56 37.79
N ASN A 7 1.44 26.69 37.08
CA ASN A 7 0.53 27.11 36.01
C ASN A 7 0.93 26.64 34.60
N GLU A 8 2.04 25.93 34.44
CA GLU A 8 2.45 25.34 33.16
C GLU A 8 2.62 23.83 33.25
N GLN A 9 2.40 23.14 32.13
CA GLN A 9 2.52 21.68 32.03
C GLN A 9 3.30 21.28 30.78
N LEU A 10 4.09 20.21 30.90
CA LEU A 10 4.72 19.53 29.76
C LEU A 10 4.15 18.11 29.64
N VAL A 11 3.60 17.81 28.45
CA VAL A 11 3.02 16.50 28.15
C VAL A 11 3.69 15.99 26.89
N GLY A 12 4.51 14.95 27.00
CA GLY A 12 5.31 14.49 25.86
C GLY A 12 5.56 13.00 25.86
N ALA A 13 5.72 12.47 24.65
CA ALA A 13 6.17 11.12 24.37
C ALA A 13 7.37 11.20 23.43
N SER A 14 8.48 11.70 23.95
CA SER A 14 9.70 11.85 23.16
C SER A 14 10.23 10.47 22.73
N PRO A 15 10.56 10.29 21.44
CA PRO A 15 11.16 9.07 20.94
C PRO A 15 12.68 9.02 21.16
N GLU A 16 13.33 10.14 21.52
CA GLU A 16 14.78 10.27 21.45
C GLU A 16 15.41 10.49 22.83
N MET A 17 16.45 9.71 23.12
CA MET A 17 17.30 9.88 24.30
C MET A 17 18.21 11.08 24.10
N PHE A 18 18.28 11.99 25.08
CA PHE A 18 19.26 13.08 25.05
C PHE A 18 20.62 12.54 25.48
N ILE A 19 20.70 12.00 26.70
CA ILE A 19 21.86 11.25 27.19
C ILE A 19 21.46 10.35 28.36
N ARG A 20 22.13 9.21 28.46
CA ARG A 20 22.13 8.36 29.65
C ARG A 20 23.55 8.16 30.15
N VAL A 21 23.73 8.26 31.46
CA VAL A 21 24.99 7.95 32.13
C VAL A 21 24.68 7.03 33.31
N ASP A 22 25.18 5.80 33.25
CA ASP A 22 25.08 4.80 34.33
C ASP A 22 26.50 4.49 34.82
N GLY A 23 26.89 5.01 35.99
CA GLY A 23 28.26 4.96 36.46
C GLY A 23 29.21 5.74 35.54
N ASP A 24 30.15 5.05 34.91
CA ASP A 24 31.07 5.65 33.93
C ASP A 24 30.59 5.47 32.47
N ARG A 25 29.48 4.78 32.23
CA ARG A 25 29.02 4.46 30.88
C ARG A 25 28.09 5.54 30.35
N VAL A 26 28.49 6.19 29.25
CA VAL A 26 27.69 7.20 28.53
C VAL A 26 27.04 6.58 27.31
N GLU A 27 25.73 6.78 27.13
CA GLU A 27 24.95 6.26 26.00
C GLU A 27 24.06 7.36 25.39
N THR A 28 23.94 7.33 24.06
CA THR A 28 22.92 8.08 23.31
C THR A 28 22.41 7.24 22.14
N CYS A 29 21.26 7.65 21.61
CA CYS A 29 20.64 7.02 20.46
C CYS A 29 20.26 8.09 19.42
N PRO A 30 21.20 8.57 18.56
CA PRO A 30 20.86 9.50 17.50
C PRO A 30 19.77 8.93 16.59
N ILE A 31 18.75 9.74 16.31
CA ILE A 31 17.62 9.36 15.45
C ILE A 31 17.57 10.28 14.23
N ALA A 32 17.41 9.68 13.05
CA ALA A 32 17.06 10.39 11.82
C ALA A 32 16.23 9.47 10.93
N GLY A 33 15.51 10.05 9.97
CA GLY A 33 14.60 9.31 9.12
C GLY A 33 13.29 8.92 9.78
N THR A 34 12.21 9.18 9.06
CA THR A 34 10.84 8.93 9.51
C THR A 34 10.05 8.22 8.42
N ALA A 35 9.46 7.07 8.76
CA ALA A 35 8.47 6.41 7.91
C ALA A 35 7.14 6.25 8.65
N ARG A 36 6.04 6.31 7.89
CA ARG A 36 4.70 6.11 8.47
C ARG A 36 4.48 4.65 8.80
N ARG A 37 3.92 4.38 9.98
CA ARG A 37 3.39 3.07 10.34
C ARG A 37 1.88 3.05 10.10
N SER A 38 1.45 2.19 9.20
CA SER A 38 0.06 2.03 8.78
C SER A 38 -0.69 0.96 9.59
N GLY A 39 0.03 -0.01 10.17
CA GLY A 39 -0.57 -1.17 10.83
C GLY A 39 -0.87 -2.32 9.87
N ASP A 40 -0.70 -2.11 8.56
CA ASP A 40 -0.72 -3.16 7.54
C ASP A 40 0.72 -3.68 7.31
N PRO A 41 1.01 -4.97 7.55
CA PRO A 41 2.38 -5.49 7.47
C PRO A 41 3.06 -5.32 6.10
N LEU A 42 2.31 -5.40 4.99
CA LEU A 42 2.89 -5.27 3.65
C LEU A 42 3.26 -3.83 3.34
N ARG A 43 2.37 -2.88 3.67
CA ARG A 43 2.62 -1.45 3.52
C ARG A 43 3.73 -0.98 4.46
N ASP A 44 3.77 -1.50 5.69
CA ASP A 44 4.80 -1.19 6.68
C ASP A 44 6.17 -1.72 6.21
N ALA A 45 6.23 -2.93 5.66
CA ALA A 45 7.47 -3.49 5.09
C ALA A 45 8.01 -2.63 3.94
N GLU A 46 7.13 -2.18 3.03
CA GLU A 46 7.53 -1.28 1.95
C GLU A 46 8.01 0.08 2.47
N SER A 47 7.33 0.63 3.49
CA SER A 47 7.73 1.89 4.13
C SER A 47 9.10 1.79 4.81
N ILE A 48 9.37 0.69 5.50
CA ILE A 48 10.68 0.39 6.10
C ILE A 48 11.74 0.24 5.01
N ARG A 49 11.43 -0.48 3.93
CA ARG A 49 12.34 -0.69 2.80
C ARG A 49 12.71 0.64 2.14
N GLN A 50 11.76 1.55 1.98
CA GLN A 50 12.01 2.89 1.44
C GLN A 50 12.91 3.70 2.37
N LEU A 51 12.65 3.69 3.68
CA LEU A 51 13.47 4.36 4.69
C LEU A 51 14.92 3.86 4.68
N LEU A 52 15.12 2.54 4.67
CA LEU A 52 16.44 1.92 4.65
C LEU A 52 17.20 2.13 3.33
N ASN A 53 16.51 2.41 2.22
CA ASN A 53 17.17 2.69 0.94
C ASN A 53 17.33 4.20 0.65
N SER A 54 16.88 5.07 1.55
CA SER A 54 17.04 6.52 1.36
C SER A 54 18.47 6.95 1.68
N THR A 55 19.17 7.45 0.66
CA THR A 55 20.53 8.00 0.78
C THR A 55 20.55 9.30 1.57
N LYS A 56 19.48 10.10 1.49
CA LYS A 56 19.31 11.32 2.28
C LYS A 56 19.25 10.97 3.78
N GLU A 57 18.33 10.10 4.17
CA GLU A 57 18.14 9.72 5.58
C GLU A 57 19.37 9.03 6.16
N GLU A 58 20.07 8.23 5.36
CA GLU A 58 21.36 7.67 5.73
C GLU A 58 22.42 8.74 6.00
N SER A 59 22.51 9.75 5.13
CA SER A 59 23.48 10.84 5.27
C SER A 59 23.19 11.70 6.49
N GLU A 60 21.91 11.99 6.74
CA GLU A 60 21.44 12.72 7.91
C GLU A 60 21.82 11.99 9.20
N LEU A 61 21.49 10.70 9.32
CA LEU A 61 21.83 9.91 10.49
C LEU A 61 23.34 9.85 10.71
N THR A 62 24.11 9.70 9.63
CA THR A 62 25.57 9.66 9.69
C THR A 62 26.15 10.95 10.28
N MET A 63 25.68 12.11 9.82
CA MET A 63 26.09 13.40 10.36
C MET A 63 25.77 13.52 11.85
N CYS A 64 24.54 13.15 12.25
CA CYS A 64 24.12 13.20 13.64
C CYS A 64 24.98 12.29 14.54
N THR A 65 25.24 11.07 14.09
CA THR A 65 26.10 10.11 14.80
C THR A 65 27.53 10.60 14.92
N ASP A 66 28.10 11.23 13.90
CA ASP A 66 29.48 11.75 13.98
C ASP A 66 29.62 12.93 14.93
N VAL A 67 28.63 13.84 14.97
CA VAL A 67 28.63 14.94 15.94
C VAL A 67 28.46 14.41 17.36
N ASP A 68 27.57 13.44 17.56
CA ASP A 68 27.37 12.78 18.85
C ASP A 68 28.65 12.09 19.36
N ARG A 69 29.36 11.38 18.47
CA ARG A 69 30.68 10.80 18.79
C ARG A 69 31.71 11.87 19.15
N ASN A 70 31.71 12.98 18.45
CA ASN A 70 32.58 14.13 18.74
C ASN A 70 32.29 14.70 20.13
N ASP A 71 31.01 14.86 20.49
CA ASP A 71 30.61 15.38 21.80
C ASP A 71 31.08 14.47 22.94
N LYS A 72 30.90 13.14 22.79
CA LYS A 72 31.41 12.14 23.75
C LYS A 72 32.93 12.17 23.85
N SER A 73 33.63 12.34 22.74
CA SER A 73 35.09 12.29 22.70
C SER A 73 35.76 13.39 23.55
N ARG A 74 35.02 14.42 23.98
CA ARG A 74 35.52 15.47 24.87
C ARG A 74 35.66 15.02 26.33
N VAL A 75 34.89 14.00 26.75
CA VAL A 75 34.77 13.56 28.15
C VAL A 75 34.99 12.06 28.34
N CYS A 76 35.02 11.27 27.25
CA CYS A 76 35.21 9.83 27.28
C CYS A 76 36.66 9.41 27.02
N VAL A 77 37.06 8.28 27.60
CA VAL A 77 38.39 7.66 27.44
C VAL A 77 38.67 7.45 25.94
N PRO A 78 39.84 7.86 25.42
CA PRO A 78 40.19 7.63 24.02
C PRO A 78 40.04 6.14 23.62
N GLY A 79 39.31 5.88 22.54
CA GLY A 79 39.01 4.52 22.05
C GLY A 79 37.81 3.82 22.72
N SER A 80 37.18 4.43 23.73
CA SER A 80 35.95 3.91 24.35
C SER A 80 34.68 4.27 23.56
N VAL A 81 34.70 5.36 22.78
CA VAL A 81 33.55 5.81 21.99
C VAL A 81 33.32 4.88 20.80
N ARG A 82 32.21 4.15 20.81
CA ARG A 82 31.88 3.12 19.81
C ARG A 82 30.42 3.20 19.38
N VAL A 83 30.20 3.04 18.08
CA VAL A 83 28.87 2.77 17.51
C VAL A 83 28.63 1.27 17.63
N ILE A 84 27.60 0.89 18.38
CA ILE A 84 27.29 -0.52 18.71
C ILE A 84 26.30 -1.11 17.71
N SER A 85 25.39 -0.28 17.22
CA SER A 85 24.45 -0.62 16.18
C SER A 85 24.19 0.61 15.33
N ARG A 86 23.91 0.37 14.05
CA ARG A 86 23.70 1.42 13.06
C ARG A 86 22.44 1.12 12.25
N ARG A 87 21.64 2.16 12.01
CA ARG A 87 20.41 2.13 11.20
C ARG A 87 19.43 1.04 11.63
N LEU A 88 19.31 0.81 12.94
CA LEU A 88 18.29 -0.09 13.46
C LEU A 88 16.91 0.54 13.26
N ILE A 89 15.95 -0.29 12.85
CA ILE A 89 14.55 0.14 12.78
C ILE A 89 13.93 0.03 14.16
N GLU A 90 13.57 1.19 14.72
CA GLU A 90 12.79 1.26 15.94
C GLU A 90 11.34 1.65 15.64
N SER A 91 10.41 0.93 16.26
CA SER A 91 8.99 1.06 16.01
C SER A 91 8.32 1.86 17.12
N TYR A 92 7.71 2.97 16.74
CA TYR A 92 6.99 3.86 17.65
C TYR A 92 5.48 3.89 17.31
N ALA A 93 4.70 4.59 18.13
CA ALA A 93 3.27 4.75 17.91
C ALA A 93 3.01 5.59 16.64
N GLY A 94 2.71 4.90 15.54
CA GLY A 94 2.36 5.50 14.25
C GLY A 94 3.54 5.78 13.31
N LEU A 95 4.79 5.52 13.72
CA LEU A 95 6.00 5.82 12.94
C LEU A 95 7.08 4.75 13.12
N PHE A 96 7.98 4.67 12.14
CA PHE A 96 9.27 4.00 12.22
C PHE A 96 10.40 5.03 12.13
N HIS A 97 11.49 4.78 12.84
CA HIS A 97 12.71 5.59 12.79
C HIS A 97 13.94 4.72 12.59
N THR A 98 14.97 5.26 11.93
CA THR A 98 16.30 4.67 11.95
C THR A 98 17.12 5.24 13.11
N VAL A 99 17.76 4.36 13.88
CA VAL A 99 18.43 4.72 15.13
C VAL A 99 19.83 4.11 15.16
N ASP A 100 20.81 4.91 15.54
CA ASP A 100 22.16 4.47 15.88
C ASP A 100 22.29 4.39 17.40
N HIS A 101 23.11 3.47 17.92
CA HIS A 101 23.41 3.40 19.36
C HIS A 101 24.90 3.67 19.57
N VAL A 102 25.21 4.74 20.30
CA VAL A 102 26.59 5.17 20.56
C VAL A 102 26.87 5.10 22.05
N LYS A 103 27.98 4.48 22.42
CA LYS A 103 28.43 4.42 23.82
C LYS A 103 29.85 4.91 24.00
N GLY A 104 30.19 5.34 25.20
CA GLY A 104 31.55 5.68 25.65
C GLY A 104 31.73 5.42 27.13
N THR A 105 32.97 5.50 27.61
CA THR A 105 33.33 5.40 29.02
C THR A 105 33.90 6.73 29.48
N LEU A 106 33.39 7.34 30.54
CA LEU A 106 33.88 8.60 31.09
C LEU A 106 35.34 8.49 31.52
N MET A 107 36.10 9.57 31.28
CA MET A 107 37.43 9.72 31.84
C MET A 107 37.35 10.05 33.34
N GLU A 108 38.41 9.70 34.07
CA GLU A 108 38.58 10.15 35.45
C GLU A 108 38.55 11.68 35.53
N GLY A 109 37.83 12.23 36.51
CA GLY A 109 37.67 13.66 36.72
C GLY A 109 36.48 14.31 35.99
N PHE A 110 35.76 13.55 35.15
CA PHE A 110 34.49 13.98 34.57
C PHE A 110 33.31 13.22 35.19
N ASP A 111 32.14 13.85 35.19
CA ASP A 111 30.90 13.24 35.66
C ASP A 111 29.79 13.22 34.60
N SER A 112 28.60 12.79 35.02
CA SER A 112 27.42 12.72 34.15
C SER A 112 26.92 14.08 33.68
N LEU A 113 27.17 15.16 34.45
CA LEU A 113 26.80 16.52 34.07
C LEU A 113 27.77 17.03 33.00
N ASP A 114 29.06 16.72 33.08
CA ASP A 114 30.00 17.02 31.99
C ASP A 114 29.58 16.33 30.69
N ALA A 115 29.15 15.06 30.80
CA ALA A 115 28.60 14.31 29.69
C ALA A 115 27.34 15.00 29.12
N PHE A 116 26.42 15.43 29.98
CA PHE A 116 25.23 16.15 29.55
C PHE A 116 25.56 17.47 28.86
N LEU A 117 26.42 18.30 29.47
CA LEU A 117 26.79 19.62 28.97
C LEU A 117 27.54 19.56 27.65
N THR A 118 28.40 18.56 27.43
CA THR A 118 29.10 18.41 26.14
C THR A 118 28.16 18.07 24.98
N HIS A 119 27.01 17.43 25.26
CA HIS A 119 25.98 17.14 24.26
C HIS A 119 25.03 18.31 24.02
N MET A 120 25.08 19.39 24.82
CA MET A 120 24.21 20.53 24.63
C MET A 120 24.57 21.33 23.35
N TRP A 121 23.62 21.60 22.45
CA TRP A 121 22.31 20.94 22.30
C TRP A 121 22.41 19.77 21.32
N ALA A 122 21.44 18.86 21.39
CA ALA A 122 21.41 17.68 20.55
C ALA A 122 21.38 18.06 19.06
N VAL A 123 22.32 17.51 18.28
CA VAL A 123 22.51 17.84 16.87
C VAL A 123 21.25 17.59 16.04
N THR A 124 20.45 16.59 16.41
CA THR A 124 19.17 16.22 15.76
C THR A 124 18.10 17.31 15.86
N VAL A 125 18.27 18.30 16.74
CA VAL A 125 17.32 19.41 16.91
C VAL A 125 17.92 20.77 16.56
N ILE A 126 19.24 20.91 16.59
CA ILE A 126 19.91 22.18 16.25
C ILE A 126 20.64 22.18 14.90
N GLY A 127 21.24 21.06 14.49
CA GLY A 127 22.09 20.96 13.29
C GLY A 127 23.60 21.03 13.57
N ALA A 128 24.39 20.97 12.49
CA ALA A 128 25.84 20.93 12.53
C ALA A 128 26.47 21.85 11.45
N PRO A 129 27.60 22.55 11.73
CA PRO A 129 28.30 22.66 13.01
C PRO A 129 27.48 23.39 14.08
N LYS A 130 27.40 22.84 15.30
CA LYS A 130 26.42 23.23 16.33
C LYS A 130 26.29 24.73 16.59
N LYS A 131 27.42 25.44 16.72
CA LYS A 131 27.42 26.89 17.02
C LYS A 131 26.82 27.71 15.87
N ALA A 132 27.18 27.39 14.63
CA ALA A 132 26.64 28.07 13.45
C ALA A 132 25.17 27.74 13.25
N ALA A 133 24.78 26.48 13.48
CA ALA A 133 23.41 26.04 13.37
C ALA A 133 22.50 26.71 14.42
N ALA A 134 22.96 26.83 15.66
CA ALA A 134 22.25 27.58 16.71
C ALA A 134 22.09 29.07 16.34
N GLN A 135 23.11 29.70 15.75
CA GLN A 135 22.99 31.08 15.27
C GLN A 135 21.97 31.19 14.11
N ALA A 136 22.02 30.26 13.15
CA ALA A 136 21.06 30.25 12.04
C ALA A 136 19.61 30.09 12.53
N ILE A 137 19.40 29.26 13.56
CA ILE A 137 18.09 29.13 14.22
C ILE A 137 17.63 30.46 14.81
N GLU A 138 18.50 31.15 15.54
CA GLU A 138 18.19 32.48 16.12
C GLU A 138 17.87 33.52 15.03
N ASP A 139 18.57 33.45 13.89
CA ASP A 139 18.38 34.38 12.77
C ASP A 139 17.10 34.08 11.97
N LEU A 140 16.65 32.82 11.92
CA LEU A 140 15.55 32.36 11.04
C LEU A 140 14.22 32.14 11.77
N GLU A 141 14.24 31.68 13.01
CA GLU A 141 13.01 31.43 13.79
C GLU A 141 12.45 32.73 14.37
N LYS A 142 11.12 32.86 14.36
CA LYS A 142 10.45 34.09 14.80
C LYS A 142 10.32 34.20 16.32
N ASP A 143 10.34 33.07 17.00
CA ASP A 143 10.06 32.94 18.42
C ASP A 143 11.14 32.07 19.07
N ALA A 144 11.48 32.38 20.32
CA ALA A 144 12.37 31.52 21.10
C ALA A 144 11.75 30.13 21.33
N ARG A 145 12.56 29.08 21.19
CA ARG A 145 12.14 27.67 21.31
C ARG A 145 11.60 27.27 22.68
N GLY A 146 11.96 28.00 23.73
CA GLY A 146 11.58 27.66 25.11
C GLY A 146 12.04 26.24 25.48
N TRP A 147 11.08 25.35 25.76
CA TRP A 147 11.36 23.95 26.10
C TRP A 147 11.79 23.08 24.90
N TYR A 148 11.47 23.49 23.66
CA TYR A 148 11.70 22.68 22.47
C TYR A 148 13.19 22.45 22.20
N GLY A 149 13.58 21.18 22.02
CA GLY A 149 14.98 20.78 21.83
C GLY A 149 15.82 20.78 23.10
N GLY A 150 15.23 21.11 24.25
CA GLY A 150 15.85 20.92 25.56
C GLY A 150 15.89 19.43 25.97
N ALA A 151 16.15 19.18 27.25
CA ALA A 151 16.15 17.84 27.82
C ALA A 151 15.20 17.72 29.00
N VAL A 152 14.65 16.51 29.19
CA VAL A 152 13.78 16.16 30.30
C VAL A 152 14.17 14.79 30.84
N GLY A 153 14.24 14.64 32.16
CA GLY A 153 14.63 13.38 32.76
C GLY A 153 14.94 13.52 34.23
N MET A 154 15.83 12.65 34.71
CA MET A 154 16.22 12.56 36.11
C MET A 154 17.73 12.58 36.27
N VAL A 155 18.17 13.21 37.36
CA VAL A 155 19.50 13.08 37.93
C VAL A 155 19.34 12.32 39.24
N ASN A 156 19.96 11.17 39.36
CA ASN A 156 19.89 10.31 40.54
C ASN A 156 20.89 10.76 41.60
N LEU A 157 20.63 10.39 42.86
CA LEU A 157 21.51 10.74 43.98
C LEU A 157 22.89 10.08 43.90
N ASN A 158 23.04 9.02 43.11
CA ASN A 158 24.32 8.38 42.82
C ASN A 158 25.11 9.09 41.70
N GLY A 159 24.57 10.17 41.14
CA GLY A 159 25.17 10.90 40.02
C GLY A 159 24.71 10.44 38.65
N ASP A 160 23.98 9.33 38.50
CA ASP A 160 23.51 8.86 37.19
C ASP A 160 22.48 9.81 36.57
N ILE A 161 22.46 9.90 35.24
CA ILE A 161 21.50 10.73 34.50
C ILE A 161 20.78 9.89 33.46
N ASN A 162 19.47 10.08 33.34
CA ASN A 162 18.67 9.49 32.27
C ASN A 162 17.70 10.55 31.74
N THR A 163 17.97 11.03 30.53
CA THR A 163 17.25 12.14 29.92
C THR A 163 16.83 11.85 28.48
N GLY A 164 15.67 12.37 28.10
CA GLY A 164 15.15 12.39 26.74
C GLY A 164 15.12 13.82 26.20
N ILE A 165 15.09 13.95 24.88
CA ILE A 165 14.99 15.24 24.20
C ILE A 165 13.55 15.76 24.29
N LEU A 166 13.35 17.06 24.52
CA LEU A 166 12.03 17.69 24.51
C LEU A 166 11.53 17.95 23.08
N ILE A 167 11.19 16.86 22.39
CA ILE A 167 10.46 16.83 21.12
C ILE A 167 9.17 16.03 21.29
N ARG A 168 8.24 16.14 20.34
CA ARG A 168 6.90 15.51 20.43
C ARG A 168 6.19 15.82 21.77
N THR A 169 6.33 17.07 22.21
CA THR A 169 5.93 17.52 23.54
C THR A 169 5.02 18.74 23.41
N ILE A 170 3.88 18.67 24.09
CA ILE A 170 2.95 19.77 24.25
C ILE A 170 3.39 20.59 25.47
N HIS A 171 3.58 21.89 25.27
CA HIS A 171 3.68 22.85 26.35
C HIS A 171 2.33 23.55 26.53
N LEU A 172 1.72 23.37 27.70
CA LEU A 172 0.43 23.95 28.08
C LEU A 172 0.68 25.09 29.07
N LYS A 173 0.28 26.31 28.70
CA LYS A 173 0.39 27.49 29.56
C LYS A 173 -0.65 28.52 29.15
N ASP A 174 -1.29 29.16 30.12
CA ASP A 174 -2.27 30.24 29.88
C ASP A 174 -3.34 29.85 28.84
N SER A 175 -3.94 28.66 29.02
CA SER A 175 -4.93 28.07 28.10
C SER A 175 -4.46 27.87 26.64
N THR A 176 -3.16 27.96 26.39
CA THR A 176 -2.55 27.77 25.08
C THR A 176 -1.74 26.48 25.04
N ALA A 177 -2.00 25.63 24.05
CA ALA A 177 -1.21 24.46 23.75
C ALA A 177 -0.24 24.75 22.61
N ARG A 178 1.08 24.63 22.86
CA ARG A 178 2.12 24.76 21.83
C ARG A 178 2.74 23.39 21.57
N TYR A 179 2.82 23.01 20.29
CA TYR A 179 3.46 21.77 19.84
C TYR A 179 4.45 22.08 18.71
N PRO A 180 5.69 22.48 19.04
CA PRO A 180 6.72 22.71 18.03
C PRO A 180 7.17 21.38 17.41
N ALA A 181 7.33 21.38 16.09
CA ALA A 181 7.85 20.28 15.30
C ALA A 181 8.78 20.84 14.22
N GLY A 182 9.83 20.08 13.89
CA GLY A 182 10.86 20.46 12.94
C GLY A 182 11.39 19.25 12.18
N ALA A 183 12.17 19.53 11.14
CA ALA A 183 12.86 18.55 10.31
C ALA A 183 14.32 18.97 10.14
N THR A 184 15.19 17.99 9.91
CA THR A 184 16.61 18.26 9.62
C THR A 184 16.74 18.67 8.17
N LEU A 185 17.44 19.77 7.93
CA LEU A 185 17.61 20.33 6.59
C LEU A 185 19.01 20.02 6.07
N LEU A 186 19.07 19.34 4.92
CA LEU A 186 20.29 19.16 4.13
C LEU A 186 20.25 20.07 2.89
N TYR A 187 21.37 20.14 2.17
CA TYR A 187 21.47 20.99 0.97
C TYR A 187 20.49 20.57 -0.15
N ASP A 188 20.16 19.27 -0.20
CA ASP A 188 19.27 18.62 -1.15
C ASP A 188 17.87 18.33 -0.57
N SER A 189 17.55 18.89 0.60
CA SER A 189 16.21 18.83 1.17
C SER A 189 15.19 19.53 0.27
N ASP A 190 14.03 18.88 0.06
CA ASP A 190 12.89 19.44 -0.64
C ASP A 190 11.95 20.15 0.35
N PRO A 191 11.75 21.48 0.27
CA PRO A 191 10.96 22.24 1.26
C PRO A 191 9.55 21.70 1.50
N ALA A 192 8.87 21.22 0.46
CA ALA A 192 7.52 20.68 0.58
C ALA A 192 7.50 19.32 1.31
N SER A 193 8.56 18.52 1.16
CA SER A 193 8.71 17.25 1.86
C SER A 193 9.04 17.45 3.34
N GLU A 194 9.90 18.42 3.67
CA GLU A 194 10.25 18.74 5.07
C GLU A 194 9.06 19.29 5.85
N ASP A 195 8.22 20.13 5.23
CA ASP A 195 6.97 20.60 5.82
C ASP A 195 5.99 19.45 6.11
N LYS A 196 5.84 18.53 5.14
CA LYS A 196 5.04 17.31 5.35
C LYS A 196 5.60 16.45 6.48
N GLU A 197 6.91 16.35 6.63
CA GLU A 197 7.54 15.64 7.74
C GLU A 197 7.20 16.28 9.08
N CYS A 198 7.26 17.61 9.20
CA CYS A 198 6.84 18.34 10.40
C CYS A 198 5.38 18.01 10.76
N HIS A 199 4.48 18.00 9.77
CA HIS A 199 3.09 17.59 9.96
C HIS A 199 2.95 16.13 10.40
N LEU A 200 3.70 15.21 9.78
CA LEU A 200 3.72 13.80 10.16
C LEU A 200 4.19 13.63 11.61
N LYS A 201 5.24 14.35 12.02
CA LYS A 201 5.74 14.38 13.39
C LYS A 201 4.68 14.91 14.38
N ALA A 202 3.84 15.85 13.96
CA ALA A 202 2.73 16.39 14.75
C ALA A 202 1.40 15.63 14.64
N THR A 203 1.32 14.54 13.87
CA THR A 203 0.06 13.78 13.66
C THR A 203 -0.62 13.40 14.98
N ASN A 204 0.13 12.94 15.98
CA ASN A 204 -0.46 12.54 17.27
C ASN A 204 -1.05 13.72 18.04
N PHE A 205 -0.49 14.93 17.90
CA PHE A 205 -1.07 16.14 18.46
C PHE A 205 -2.40 16.47 17.79
N PHE A 206 -2.45 16.48 16.45
CA PHE A 206 -3.69 16.73 15.71
C PHE A 206 -4.77 15.67 15.99
N ARG A 207 -4.39 14.39 16.11
CA ARG A 207 -5.30 13.31 16.50
C ARG A 207 -5.88 13.50 17.90
N ALA A 208 -5.09 13.99 18.85
CA ALA A 208 -5.57 14.27 20.20
C ALA A 208 -6.58 15.44 20.23
N LEU A 209 -6.41 16.44 19.35
CA LEU A 209 -7.35 17.55 19.21
C LEU A 209 -8.64 17.17 18.48
N TYR A 210 -8.54 16.24 17.52
CA TYR A 210 -9.67 15.76 16.71
C TYR A 210 -9.75 14.24 16.78
N PRO A 211 -10.25 13.67 17.89
CA PRO A 211 -10.40 12.22 18.00
C PRO A 211 -11.32 11.73 16.87
N SER A 212 -10.76 11.01 15.91
CA SER A 212 -11.55 10.39 14.85
C SER A 212 -12.43 9.30 15.47
N ILE A 213 -13.75 9.43 15.31
CA ILE A 213 -14.68 8.33 15.54
C ILE A 213 -14.25 7.22 14.57
N ALA A 214 -13.84 6.06 15.08
CA ALA A 214 -13.54 4.91 14.25
C ALA A 214 -14.81 4.54 13.47
N THR A 215 -14.83 4.84 12.18
CA THR A 215 -15.85 4.31 11.29
C THR A 215 -15.60 2.80 11.19
N GLY A 216 -16.65 2.00 11.39
CA GLY A 216 -16.60 0.56 11.16
C GLY A 216 -16.15 0.25 9.73
N PRO A 217 -15.83 -1.02 9.40
CA PRO A 217 -15.35 -1.37 8.07
C PRO A 217 -16.36 -0.88 7.02
N ASP A 218 -15.95 0.11 6.22
CA ASP A 218 -16.72 0.59 5.09
C ASP A 218 -16.91 -0.60 4.16
N ALA A 219 -18.13 -1.13 4.10
CA ALA A 219 -18.54 -1.92 2.96
C ALA A 219 -18.39 -1.00 1.75
N HIS A 220 -17.44 -1.33 0.85
CA HIS A 220 -17.19 -0.58 -0.36
C HIS A 220 -18.54 -0.28 -1.04
N GLN A 221 -18.92 1.00 -1.17
CA GLN A 221 -20.13 1.36 -1.88
C GLN A 221 -19.92 1.03 -3.36
N THR A 222 -20.42 -0.13 -3.79
CA THR A 222 -20.36 -0.58 -5.18
C THR A 222 -21.48 0.05 -6.00
N ARG A 223 -21.21 0.33 -7.28
CA ARG A 223 -22.23 0.89 -8.17
C ARG A 223 -23.23 -0.22 -8.53
N LYS A 224 -24.51 -0.01 -8.22
CA LYS A 224 -25.58 -0.99 -8.51
C LYS A 224 -26.01 -0.99 -9.99
N VAL A 225 -25.07 -1.11 -10.92
CA VAL A 225 -25.32 -1.07 -12.38
C VAL A 225 -26.11 -2.27 -12.90
N GLY A 226 -26.15 -3.37 -12.15
CA GLY A 226 -26.81 -4.62 -12.49
C GLY A 226 -28.19 -4.81 -11.84
N GLU A 227 -28.75 -3.80 -11.19
CA GLU A 227 -30.06 -3.93 -10.55
C GLU A 227 -31.14 -4.33 -11.58
N GLY A 228 -31.84 -5.44 -11.32
CA GLY A 228 -32.83 -6.02 -12.24
C GLY A 228 -32.26 -6.95 -13.33
N VAL A 229 -30.93 -7.10 -13.44
CA VAL A 229 -30.28 -8.02 -14.39
C VAL A 229 -30.21 -9.42 -13.80
N ARG A 230 -30.63 -10.43 -14.58
CA ARG A 230 -30.50 -11.84 -14.23
C ARG A 230 -29.31 -12.44 -14.97
N LEU A 231 -28.27 -12.78 -14.21
CA LEU A 231 -27.05 -13.38 -14.73
C LEU A 231 -27.01 -14.86 -14.36
N LEU A 232 -26.93 -15.73 -15.37
CA LEU A 232 -26.67 -17.15 -15.17
C LEU A 232 -25.18 -17.39 -15.25
N LEU A 233 -24.62 -17.93 -14.17
CA LEU A 233 -23.21 -18.27 -14.07
C LEU A 233 -23.03 -19.79 -14.26
N VAL A 234 -22.41 -20.18 -15.37
CA VAL A 234 -22.18 -21.58 -15.74
C VAL A 234 -20.83 -22.03 -15.20
N ASP A 235 -20.87 -22.90 -14.20
CA ASP A 235 -19.74 -23.45 -13.46
C ASP A 235 -19.13 -24.67 -14.17
N ASN A 236 -17.87 -24.55 -14.61
CA ASN A 236 -17.10 -25.61 -15.25
C ASN A 236 -16.14 -26.29 -14.26
N ASP A 237 -16.56 -26.49 -13.01
CA ASP A 237 -15.80 -27.12 -11.92
C ASP A 237 -14.56 -26.32 -11.47
N ASP A 238 -14.72 -25.00 -11.36
CA ASP A 238 -13.67 -24.11 -10.88
C ASP A 238 -13.83 -23.73 -9.39
N CYS A 239 -12.71 -23.60 -8.68
CA CYS A 239 -12.71 -23.27 -7.26
C CYS A 239 -12.90 -21.78 -6.95
N PHE A 240 -12.78 -20.87 -7.92
CA PHE A 240 -12.93 -19.42 -7.77
C PHE A 240 -14.35 -18.91 -8.09
N ILE A 241 -15.26 -19.82 -8.42
CA ILE A 241 -16.63 -19.52 -8.87
C ILE A 241 -17.40 -18.58 -7.94
N HIS A 242 -17.26 -18.77 -6.63
CA HIS A 242 -18.00 -17.99 -5.64
C HIS A 242 -17.49 -16.55 -5.54
N THR A 243 -16.20 -16.30 -5.79
CA THR A 243 -15.63 -14.95 -5.82
C THR A 243 -16.12 -14.20 -7.05
N LEU A 244 -16.13 -14.86 -8.21
CA LEU A 244 -16.65 -14.28 -9.46
C LEU A 244 -18.16 -13.99 -9.36
N ALA A 245 -18.94 -14.92 -8.80
CA ALA A 245 -20.35 -14.71 -8.51
C ALA A 245 -20.56 -13.54 -7.54
N ASN A 246 -19.70 -13.41 -6.53
CA ASN A 246 -19.76 -12.29 -5.59
C ASN A 246 -19.48 -10.94 -6.25
N TYR A 247 -18.52 -10.86 -7.19
CA TYR A 247 -18.28 -9.64 -7.97
C TYR A 247 -19.49 -9.25 -8.81
N ALA A 248 -20.13 -10.22 -9.47
CA ALA A 248 -21.37 -9.97 -10.20
C ALA A 248 -22.51 -9.50 -9.26
N ARG A 249 -22.70 -10.13 -8.09
CA ARG A 249 -23.71 -9.71 -7.09
C ARG A 249 -23.45 -8.32 -6.52
N GLN A 250 -22.18 -7.93 -6.35
CA GLN A 250 -21.81 -6.59 -5.89
C GLN A 250 -22.26 -5.48 -6.84
N THR A 251 -22.45 -5.78 -8.13
CA THR A 251 -23.05 -4.84 -9.08
C THR A 251 -24.57 -4.70 -8.93
N GLY A 252 -25.23 -5.49 -8.08
CA GLY A 252 -26.69 -5.53 -7.91
C GLY A 252 -27.41 -6.57 -8.77
N ALA A 253 -26.70 -7.31 -9.63
CA ALA A 253 -27.30 -8.37 -10.44
C ALA A 253 -27.78 -9.57 -9.60
N THR A 254 -28.88 -10.18 -10.03
CA THR A 254 -29.37 -11.46 -9.48
C THR A 254 -28.61 -12.59 -10.16
N VAL A 255 -27.76 -13.29 -9.41
CA VAL A 255 -26.85 -14.32 -9.95
C VAL A 255 -27.30 -15.72 -9.53
N SER A 256 -27.73 -16.52 -10.50
CA SER A 256 -27.93 -17.97 -10.36
C SER A 256 -26.68 -18.72 -10.84
N THR A 257 -26.35 -19.84 -10.21
CA THR A 257 -25.13 -20.62 -10.52
C THR A 257 -25.48 -22.07 -10.72
N TYR A 258 -25.14 -22.61 -11.90
CA TYR A 258 -25.41 -23.99 -12.29
C TYR A 258 -24.19 -24.61 -12.93
N ARG A 259 -24.02 -25.92 -12.75
CA ARG A 259 -22.96 -26.68 -13.42
C ARG A 259 -23.16 -26.68 -14.92
N SER A 260 -22.08 -26.82 -15.67
CA SER A 260 -22.11 -26.89 -17.15
C SER A 260 -23.01 -28.00 -17.69
N ASN A 261 -23.06 -29.14 -16.99
CA ASN A 261 -23.99 -30.23 -17.28
C ASN A 261 -25.43 -29.80 -16.99
N GLY A 262 -26.22 -29.59 -18.04
CA GLY A 262 -27.61 -29.15 -17.93
C GLY A 262 -27.83 -27.64 -18.06
N ALA A 263 -26.80 -26.88 -18.46
CA ALA A 263 -26.88 -25.43 -18.56
C ALA A 263 -27.94 -24.96 -19.58
N LEU A 264 -28.14 -25.69 -20.68
CA LEU A 264 -29.09 -25.30 -21.73
C LEU A 264 -30.55 -25.36 -21.24
N GLU A 265 -30.90 -26.38 -20.48
CA GLU A 265 -32.23 -26.55 -19.87
C GLU A 265 -32.52 -25.43 -18.86
N VAL A 266 -31.50 -25.01 -18.12
CA VAL A 266 -31.60 -23.87 -17.20
C VAL A 266 -31.77 -22.56 -17.97
N ILE A 267 -31.03 -22.36 -19.07
CA ILE A 267 -31.19 -21.16 -19.91
C ILE A 267 -32.62 -21.05 -20.45
N ASP A 268 -33.21 -22.18 -20.88
CA ASP A 268 -34.58 -22.21 -21.41
C ASP A 268 -35.64 -21.90 -20.35
N SER A 269 -35.41 -22.30 -19.10
CA SER A 269 -36.34 -22.10 -17.99
C SER A 269 -36.18 -20.74 -17.31
N GLU A 270 -34.95 -20.33 -16.97
CA GLU A 270 -34.67 -19.08 -16.25
C GLU A 270 -34.64 -17.86 -17.17
N LYS A 271 -34.36 -18.05 -18.47
CA LYS A 271 -34.22 -16.96 -19.47
C LYS A 271 -33.30 -15.84 -18.98
N PRO A 272 -32.01 -16.11 -18.73
CA PRO A 272 -31.08 -15.10 -18.22
C PRO A 272 -30.84 -13.98 -19.24
N ASP A 273 -30.54 -12.79 -18.74
CA ASP A 273 -30.19 -11.63 -19.56
C ASP A 273 -28.72 -11.68 -19.99
N ILE A 274 -27.86 -12.31 -19.19
CA ILE A 274 -26.43 -12.51 -19.45
C ILE A 274 -26.02 -13.91 -19.00
N VAL A 275 -25.18 -14.59 -19.79
CA VAL A 275 -24.52 -15.83 -19.37
C VAL A 275 -23.03 -15.59 -19.13
N LEU A 276 -22.57 -15.92 -17.92
CA LEU A 276 -21.17 -15.88 -17.53
C LEU A 276 -20.61 -17.30 -17.50
N ILE A 277 -19.71 -17.60 -18.42
CA ILE A 277 -19.02 -18.88 -18.49
C ILE A 277 -17.75 -18.78 -17.65
N SER A 278 -17.73 -19.57 -16.58
CA SER A 278 -16.64 -19.57 -15.61
C SER A 278 -15.33 -20.20 -16.13
N PRO A 279 -14.23 -20.01 -15.40
CA PRO A 279 -13.02 -20.82 -15.57
C PRO A 279 -13.29 -22.32 -15.34
N GLY A 280 -12.27 -23.15 -15.53
CA GLY A 280 -12.35 -24.59 -15.28
C GLY A 280 -11.02 -25.28 -15.58
N PRO A 281 -10.84 -26.53 -15.13
CA PRO A 281 -9.65 -27.32 -15.43
C PRO A 281 -9.68 -27.88 -16.87
N GLY A 282 -8.55 -28.39 -17.34
CA GLY A 282 -8.50 -29.16 -18.59
C GLY A 282 -8.80 -28.34 -19.84
N ARG A 283 -9.60 -28.90 -20.76
CA ARG A 283 -9.96 -28.29 -22.05
C ARG A 283 -11.45 -27.94 -22.12
N PRO A 284 -11.84 -26.84 -22.78
CA PRO A 284 -13.24 -26.39 -22.83
C PRO A 284 -14.21 -27.42 -23.41
N ALA A 285 -13.77 -28.19 -24.41
CA ALA A 285 -14.56 -29.28 -25.01
C ALA A 285 -15.00 -30.35 -23.99
N GLY A 286 -14.24 -30.59 -22.92
CA GLY A 286 -14.61 -31.55 -21.87
C GLY A 286 -15.83 -31.14 -21.06
N PHE A 287 -16.17 -29.84 -21.06
CA PHE A 287 -17.31 -29.26 -20.35
C PHE A 287 -18.45 -28.84 -21.29
N GLY A 288 -18.30 -29.09 -22.60
CA GLY A 288 -19.29 -28.69 -23.60
C GLY A 288 -19.37 -27.17 -23.82
N VAL A 289 -18.35 -26.40 -23.40
CA VAL A 289 -18.36 -24.93 -23.52
C VAL A 289 -18.48 -24.46 -24.97
N PRO A 290 -17.76 -25.02 -25.96
CA PRO A 290 -17.91 -24.59 -27.35
C PRO A 290 -19.34 -24.74 -27.88
N GLN A 291 -20.01 -25.86 -27.53
CA GLN A 291 -21.40 -26.13 -27.91
C GLN A 291 -22.35 -25.14 -27.24
N LEU A 292 -22.16 -24.88 -25.95
CA LEU A 292 -22.93 -23.89 -25.20
C LEU A 292 -22.82 -22.49 -25.83
N VAL A 293 -21.60 -22.05 -26.17
CA VAL A 293 -21.36 -20.75 -26.82
C VAL A 293 -22.07 -20.67 -28.16
N GLN A 294 -22.05 -21.73 -28.98
CA GLN A 294 -22.76 -21.77 -30.25
C GLN A 294 -24.28 -21.65 -30.08
N GLU A 295 -24.87 -22.29 -29.07
CA GLU A 295 -26.30 -22.17 -28.78
C GLU A 295 -26.66 -20.77 -28.26
N LEU A 296 -25.84 -20.19 -27.39
CA LEU A 296 -26.03 -18.81 -26.92
C LEU A 296 -25.93 -17.79 -28.06
N ALA A 297 -24.97 -17.98 -28.97
CA ALA A 297 -24.78 -17.17 -30.16
C ALA A 297 -26.02 -17.21 -31.08
N LYS A 298 -26.59 -18.41 -31.33
CA LYS A 298 -27.83 -18.56 -32.12
C LYS A 298 -29.03 -17.85 -31.48
N ARG A 299 -29.07 -17.82 -30.16
CA ARG A 299 -30.14 -17.18 -29.37
C ARG A 299 -29.91 -15.68 -29.15
N GLY A 300 -28.74 -15.15 -29.54
CA GLY A 300 -28.37 -13.75 -29.32
C GLY A 300 -28.21 -13.38 -27.84
N ILE A 301 -27.98 -14.35 -26.96
CA ILE A 301 -27.85 -14.11 -25.51
C ILE A 301 -26.45 -13.56 -25.22
N PRO A 302 -26.33 -12.39 -24.56
CA PRO A 302 -25.03 -11.86 -24.16
C PRO A 302 -24.21 -12.86 -23.34
N THR A 303 -22.96 -13.07 -23.75
CA THR A 303 -22.08 -14.07 -23.15
C THR A 303 -20.75 -13.45 -22.74
N PHE A 304 -20.33 -13.68 -21.50
CA PHE A 304 -19.01 -13.32 -21.03
C PHE A 304 -18.22 -14.56 -20.58
N GLY A 305 -17.02 -14.76 -21.12
CA GLY A 305 -16.16 -15.89 -20.77
C GLY A 305 -14.96 -15.50 -19.91
N VAL A 306 -14.62 -16.31 -18.91
CA VAL A 306 -13.39 -16.14 -18.11
C VAL A 306 -12.53 -17.39 -18.22
N CYS A 307 -11.25 -17.22 -18.55
CA CYS A 307 -10.25 -18.28 -18.67
C CYS A 307 -10.70 -19.42 -19.61
N LEU A 308 -11.17 -20.56 -19.08
CA LEU A 308 -11.74 -21.66 -19.86
C LEU A 308 -12.94 -21.20 -20.70
N GLY A 309 -13.71 -20.21 -20.24
CA GLY A 309 -14.77 -19.57 -21.02
C GLY A 309 -14.24 -18.86 -22.28
N LEU A 310 -13.13 -18.10 -22.19
CA LEU A 310 -12.49 -17.49 -23.37
C LEU A 310 -12.03 -18.57 -24.35
N GLN A 311 -11.36 -19.59 -23.82
CA GLN A 311 -10.83 -20.69 -24.61
C GLN A 311 -11.95 -21.42 -25.37
N GLY A 312 -13.06 -21.69 -24.70
CA GLY A 312 -14.23 -22.31 -25.31
C GLY A 312 -14.92 -21.43 -26.34
N ILE A 313 -14.93 -20.11 -26.16
CA ILE A 313 -15.43 -19.17 -27.18
C ILE A 313 -14.55 -19.22 -28.44
N VAL A 314 -13.22 -19.26 -28.28
CA VAL A 314 -12.31 -19.38 -29.44
C VAL A 314 -12.54 -20.68 -30.19
N GLU A 315 -12.64 -21.82 -29.47
CA GLU A 315 -12.93 -23.13 -30.09
C GLU A 315 -14.32 -23.15 -30.77
N ALA A 316 -15.34 -22.49 -30.18
CA ALA A 316 -16.70 -22.42 -30.72
C ALA A 316 -16.77 -21.80 -32.13
N PHE A 317 -15.89 -20.83 -32.39
CA PHE A 317 -15.79 -20.12 -33.67
C PHE A 317 -14.65 -20.64 -34.56
N GLY A 318 -14.11 -21.83 -34.27
CA GLY A 318 -13.17 -22.55 -35.14
C GLY A 318 -11.70 -22.24 -34.90
N GLY A 319 -11.36 -21.51 -33.84
CA GLY A 319 -9.97 -21.28 -33.44
C GLY A 319 -9.37 -22.48 -32.73
N ARG A 320 -8.03 -22.48 -32.56
CA ARG A 320 -7.33 -23.52 -31.79
C ARG A 320 -6.70 -22.96 -30.53
N LEU A 321 -6.40 -23.87 -29.62
CA LEU A 321 -5.67 -23.58 -28.39
C LEU A 321 -4.30 -24.24 -28.43
N ASN A 322 -3.29 -23.48 -28.04
CA ASN A 322 -1.93 -23.97 -27.82
C ASN A 322 -1.61 -24.02 -26.32
N VAL A 323 -0.49 -24.65 -25.97
CA VAL A 323 0.02 -24.75 -24.61
C VAL A 323 1.18 -23.77 -24.46
N LEU A 324 1.20 -22.99 -23.37
CA LEU A 324 2.34 -22.14 -23.03
C LEU A 324 3.57 -22.99 -22.72
N ASP A 325 4.75 -22.53 -23.14
CA ASP A 325 6.02 -23.16 -22.78
C ASP A 325 6.20 -23.15 -21.26
N ASP A 326 5.85 -22.03 -20.61
CA ASP A 326 5.84 -21.85 -19.17
C ASP A 326 4.41 -21.66 -18.65
N PRO A 327 3.83 -22.66 -17.94
CA PRO A 327 2.49 -22.53 -17.34
C PRO A 327 2.37 -21.35 -16.36
N MET A 328 1.19 -20.70 -16.39
CA MET A 328 0.89 -19.52 -15.60
C MET A 328 -0.20 -19.83 -14.58
N HIS A 329 0.17 -20.44 -13.45
CA HIS A 329 -0.73 -20.76 -12.33
C HIS A 329 -0.43 -19.87 -11.11
N GLY A 330 -1.29 -18.88 -10.85
CA GLY A 330 -1.11 -17.95 -9.73
C GLY A 330 -0.01 -16.92 -9.96
N LYS A 331 0.27 -16.57 -11.22
CA LYS A 331 1.28 -15.58 -11.61
C LYS A 331 0.62 -14.29 -12.08
N GLY A 332 1.27 -13.16 -11.82
CA GLY A 332 0.81 -11.86 -12.28
C GLY A 332 1.55 -11.40 -13.53
N SER A 333 0.82 -10.85 -14.51
CA SER A 333 1.39 -10.24 -15.73
C SER A 333 0.79 -8.86 -15.97
N LEU A 334 1.50 -8.02 -16.71
CA LEU A 334 0.94 -6.76 -17.21
C LEU A 334 0.16 -7.03 -18.50
N VAL A 335 -1.05 -6.46 -18.58
CA VAL A 335 -1.91 -6.54 -19.76
C VAL A 335 -2.14 -5.15 -20.34
N THR A 336 -1.89 -5.04 -21.64
CA THR A 336 -2.18 -3.85 -22.46
C THR A 336 -3.48 -4.07 -23.22
N HIS A 337 -4.36 -3.06 -23.27
CA HIS A 337 -5.67 -3.14 -23.91
C HIS A 337 -5.97 -1.90 -24.72
N HIS A 338 -6.94 -2.01 -25.65
CA HIS A 338 -7.33 -0.89 -26.52
C HIS A 338 -8.52 -0.07 -26.00
N GLY A 339 -8.98 -0.30 -24.77
CA GLY A 339 -10.07 0.48 -24.14
C GLY A 339 -11.44 0.22 -24.76
N ARG A 340 -11.59 -0.91 -25.44
CA ARG A 340 -12.83 -1.36 -26.08
C ARG A 340 -13.63 -2.30 -25.17
N GLY A 341 -14.95 -2.31 -25.32
CA GLY A 341 -15.86 -3.21 -24.59
C GLY A 341 -15.69 -3.06 -23.08
N VAL A 342 -15.48 -4.19 -22.40
CA VAL A 342 -15.31 -4.25 -20.93
C VAL A 342 -14.10 -3.47 -20.40
N PHE A 343 -13.17 -3.04 -21.26
CA PHE A 343 -11.99 -2.24 -20.86
C PHE A 343 -12.20 -0.73 -20.88
N HIS A 344 -13.39 -0.25 -21.25
CA HIS A 344 -13.63 1.18 -21.36
C HIS A 344 -13.47 1.90 -20.00
N GLY A 345 -12.50 2.82 -19.92
CA GLY A 345 -12.19 3.58 -18.71
C GLY A 345 -11.31 2.85 -17.69
N LEU A 346 -10.78 1.67 -18.02
CA LEU A 346 -9.75 0.99 -17.22
C LEU A 346 -8.34 1.50 -17.57
N PRO A 347 -7.39 1.50 -16.61
CA PRO A 347 -6.01 1.88 -16.87
C PRO A 347 -5.32 0.83 -17.75
N SER A 348 -4.44 1.30 -18.64
CA SER A 348 -3.60 0.42 -19.47
C SER A 348 -2.14 0.90 -19.46
N PRO A 349 -1.16 0.01 -19.22
CA PRO A 349 -1.33 -1.39 -18.82
C PRO A 349 -1.83 -1.54 -17.36
N PHE A 350 -2.34 -2.71 -17.00
CA PHE A 350 -2.67 -3.04 -15.61
C PHE A 350 -2.30 -4.49 -15.27
N ARG A 351 -2.13 -4.79 -13.98
CA ARG A 351 -1.71 -6.11 -13.50
C ARG A 351 -2.91 -7.05 -13.36
N VAL A 352 -2.77 -8.29 -13.85
CA VAL A 352 -3.80 -9.34 -13.78
C VAL A 352 -3.25 -10.66 -13.26
N GLY A 353 -4.10 -11.48 -12.64
CA GLY A 353 -3.82 -12.86 -12.25
C GLY A 353 -4.10 -13.87 -13.36
N ARG A 354 -3.12 -14.73 -13.66
CA ARG A 354 -3.21 -15.83 -14.65
C ARG A 354 -3.24 -17.19 -13.94
N TYR A 355 -4.16 -18.05 -14.36
CA TYR A 355 -4.29 -19.45 -13.91
C TYR A 355 -4.51 -20.42 -15.08
N HIS A 356 -3.73 -20.27 -16.16
CA HIS A 356 -3.92 -21.05 -17.37
C HIS A 356 -2.60 -21.56 -17.96
N SER A 357 -2.68 -22.73 -18.58
CA SER A 357 -1.61 -23.31 -19.41
C SER A 357 -1.98 -23.27 -20.89
N LEU A 358 -3.28 -23.26 -21.19
CA LEU A 358 -3.80 -23.14 -22.54
C LEU A 358 -4.00 -21.67 -22.89
N TYR A 359 -3.82 -21.33 -24.14
CA TYR A 359 -4.09 -20.00 -24.66
C TYR A 359 -4.60 -20.08 -26.11
N ALA A 360 -5.31 -19.04 -26.54
CA ALA A 360 -5.81 -18.93 -27.90
C ALA A 360 -4.65 -18.74 -28.89
N ASP A 361 -4.57 -19.61 -29.88
CA ASP A 361 -3.57 -19.54 -30.93
C ASP A 361 -3.87 -18.39 -31.90
N ARG A 362 -2.87 -17.53 -32.13
CA ARG A 362 -3.01 -16.35 -32.99
C ARG A 362 -3.10 -16.73 -34.46
N GLU A 363 -2.38 -17.75 -34.89
CA GLU A 363 -2.31 -18.13 -36.31
C GLU A 363 -3.65 -18.68 -36.81
N THR A 364 -4.38 -19.36 -35.94
CA THR A 364 -5.70 -19.94 -36.23
C THR A 364 -6.85 -19.10 -35.67
N PHE A 365 -6.59 -17.84 -35.29
CA PHE A 365 -7.57 -17.01 -34.62
C PHE A 365 -8.75 -16.65 -35.56
N PRO A 366 -10.02 -16.91 -35.16
CA PRO A 366 -11.18 -16.67 -36.02
C PRO A 366 -11.33 -15.19 -36.39
N SER A 367 -11.62 -14.90 -37.66
CA SER A 367 -11.78 -13.52 -38.16
C SER A 367 -13.01 -12.81 -37.59
N CYS A 368 -14.03 -13.54 -37.13
CA CYS A 368 -15.19 -12.99 -36.44
C CYS A 368 -14.89 -12.50 -35.02
N LEU A 369 -13.73 -12.85 -34.47
CA LEU A 369 -13.25 -12.38 -33.17
C LEU A 369 -12.21 -11.27 -33.36
N GLU A 370 -12.18 -10.34 -32.42
CA GLU A 370 -11.21 -9.26 -32.30
C GLU A 370 -10.45 -9.43 -30.98
N ILE A 371 -9.12 -9.32 -31.03
CA ILE A 371 -8.26 -9.27 -29.84
C ILE A 371 -8.36 -7.87 -29.23
N THR A 372 -8.72 -7.78 -27.95
CA THR A 372 -8.93 -6.50 -27.26
C THR A 372 -7.89 -6.22 -26.18
N ALA A 373 -7.17 -7.24 -25.71
CA ALA A 373 -6.07 -7.11 -24.78
C ALA A 373 -5.02 -8.23 -24.92
N GLU A 374 -3.77 -7.92 -24.61
CA GLU A 374 -2.60 -8.81 -24.72
C GLU A 374 -1.67 -8.62 -23.51
N SER A 375 -0.99 -9.69 -23.09
CA SER A 375 0.04 -9.62 -22.06
C SER A 375 1.41 -9.23 -22.62
N ASP A 376 2.32 -8.89 -21.73
CA ASP A 376 3.73 -8.60 -22.01
C ASP A 376 4.49 -9.73 -22.74
N ASP A 377 4.09 -10.98 -22.56
CA ASP A 377 4.59 -12.16 -23.28
C ASP A 377 3.85 -12.45 -24.62
N GLY A 378 2.98 -11.54 -25.08
CA GLY A 378 2.32 -11.63 -26.39
C GLY A 378 1.10 -12.56 -26.46
N VAL A 379 0.65 -13.08 -25.32
CA VAL A 379 -0.52 -13.96 -25.23
C VAL A 379 -1.82 -13.15 -25.32
N ILE A 380 -2.83 -13.70 -26.01
CA ILE A 380 -4.16 -13.10 -26.12
C ILE A 380 -4.85 -13.15 -24.76
N MET A 381 -5.14 -11.99 -24.19
CA MET A 381 -5.69 -11.88 -22.84
C MET A 381 -7.16 -11.44 -22.79
N ALA A 382 -7.69 -10.89 -23.88
CA ALA A 382 -9.11 -10.65 -24.02
C ALA A 382 -9.55 -10.59 -25.48
N ILE A 383 -10.82 -10.95 -25.70
CA ILE A 383 -11.42 -11.04 -27.03
C ILE A 383 -12.84 -10.48 -27.02
N ARG A 384 -13.32 -10.09 -28.20
CA ARG A 384 -14.67 -9.64 -28.46
C ARG A 384 -15.16 -10.16 -29.81
N HIS A 385 -16.39 -10.63 -29.90
CA HIS A 385 -17.00 -10.93 -31.19
C HIS A 385 -17.38 -9.62 -31.91
N ARG A 386 -17.15 -9.55 -33.22
CA ARG A 386 -17.42 -8.33 -34.00
C ARG A 386 -18.90 -7.97 -34.05
N ASP A 387 -19.75 -8.98 -34.27
CA ASP A 387 -21.20 -8.78 -34.49
C ASP A 387 -22.10 -9.25 -33.33
N LEU A 388 -21.68 -10.23 -32.53
CA LEU A 388 -22.48 -10.83 -31.45
C LEU A 388 -22.10 -10.23 -30.09
N PRO A 389 -23.01 -10.22 -29.09
CA PRO A 389 -22.74 -9.72 -27.75
C PRO A 389 -21.89 -10.71 -26.92
N ILE A 390 -20.69 -11.03 -27.40
CA ILE A 390 -19.79 -12.01 -26.80
C ILE A 390 -18.44 -11.35 -26.54
N GLU A 391 -18.01 -11.36 -25.28
CA GLU A 391 -16.68 -10.90 -24.86
C GLU A 391 -16.07 -11.91 -23.88
N ALA A 392 -14.74 -11.93 -23.76
CA ALA A 392 -14.09 -12.80 -22.81
C ALA A 392 -12.71 -12.31 -22.40
N VAL A 393 -12.25 -12.78 -21.25
CA VAL A 393 -10.90 -12.54 -20.72
C VAL A 393 -10.22 -13.86 -20.36
N GLN A 394 -8.91 -13.96 -20.59
CA GLN A 394 -8.12 -15.15 -20.28
C GLN A 394 -7.64 -15.14 -18.83
N PHE A 395 -7.44 -13.94 -18.26
CA PHE A 395 -7.08 -13.75 -16.86
C PHE A 395 -8.30 -13.85 -15.94
N HIS A 396 -8.04 -13.91 -14.64
CA HIS A 396 -9.06 -14.00 -13.59
C HIS A 396 -9.31 -12.62 -12.97
N PRO A 397 -10.41 -11.91 -13.33
CA PRO A 397 -10.73 -10.61 -12.75
C PRO A 397 -10.95 -10.67 -11.24
N GLU A 398 -11.39 -11.82 -10.72
CA GLU A 398 -11.66 -12.08 -9.31
C GLU A 398 -10.42 -12.40 -8.47
N SER A 399 -9.25 -12.56 -9.10
CA SER A 399 -8.01 -12.91 -8.40
C SER A 399 -7.50 -11.75 -7.53
N ILE A 400 -6.88 -12.08 -6.40
CA ILE A 400 -6.12 -11.14 -5.56
C ILE A 400 -5.03 -10.38 -6.37
N LEU A 401 -4.51 -11.02 -7.42
CA LEU A 401 -3.49 -10.45 -8.31
C LEU A 401 -4.05 -9.40 -9.28
N SER A 402 -5.38 -9.28 -9.39
CA SER A 402 -6.13 -8.34 -10.24
C SER A 402 -6.82 -7.23 -9.42
N LEU A 403 -6.55 -7.13 -8.11
CA LEU A 403 -7.18 -6.17 -7.19
C LEU A 403 -6.68 -4.74 -7.32
N GLU A 404 -5.56 -4.51 -8.01
CA GLU A 404 -4.99 -3.17 -8.12
C GLU A 404 -6.04 -2.19 -8.70
N ARG A 405 -6.38 -1.15 -7.93
CA ARG A 405 -7.41 -0.14 -8.28
C ARG A 405 -8.78 -0.72 -8.63
N ASP A 406 -9.12 -1.88 -8.04
CA ASP A 406 -10.38 -2.61 -8.25
C ASP A 406 -10.66 -2.92 -9.73
N CYS A 407 -9.61 -3.07 -10.56
CA CYS A 407 -9.77 -3.25 -12.00
C CYS A 407 -10.65 -4.46 -12.35
N GLY A 408 -10.50 -5.57 -11.61
CA GLY A 408 -11.35 -6.75 -11.79
C GLY A 408 -12.85 -6.49 -11.54
N LEU A 409 -13.20 -5.81 -10.45
CA LEU A 409 -14.59 -5.46 -10.14
C LEU A 409 -15.15 -4.45 -11.15
N ARG A 410 -14.37 -3.43 -11.51
CA ARG A 410 -14.76 -2.43 -12.52
C ARG A 410 -14.98 -3.05 -13.90
N LEU A 411 -14.20 -4.08 -14.25
CA LEU A 411 -14.42 -4.86 -15.48
C LEU A 411 -15.76 -5.60 -15.43
N MET A 412 -16.10 -6.22 -14.29
CA MET A 412 -17.41 -6.86 -14.09
C MET A 412 -18.57 -5.86 -14.14
N GLU A 413 -18.41 -4.68 -13.53
CA GLU A 413 -19.38 -3.58 -13.65
C GLU A 413 -19.59 -3.18 -15.12
N LYS A 414 -18.50 -3.05 -15.90
CA LYS A 414 -18.57 -2.69 -17.32
C LYS A 414 -19.20 -3.77 -18.18
N MET A 415 -18.93 -5.04 -17.89
CA MET A 415 -19.58 -6.17 -18.56
C MET A 415 -21.10 -6.11 -18.36
N ILE A 416 -21.54 -5.92 -17.11
CA ILE A 416 -22.97 -5.86 -16.79
C ILE A 416 -23.62 -4.61 -17.39
N GLU A 417 -22.99 -3.44 -17.28
CA GLU A 417 -23.48 -2.19 -17.88
C GLU A 417 -23.63 -2.32 -19.41
N THR A 418 -22.65 -2.92 -20.09
CA THR A 418 -22.66 -3.06 -21.55
C THR A 418 -23.79 -3.99 -22.02
N TYR A 419 -24.00 -5.11 -21.34
CA TYR A 419 -24.90 -6.16 -21.82
C TYR A 419 -26.31 -6.12 -21.22
N ALA A 420 -26.51 -5.48 -20.07
CA ALA A 420 -27.84 -5.21 -19.54
C ALA A 420 -28.67 -4.33 -20.49
N HIS A 421 -28.04 -3.34 -21.12
CA HIS A 421 -28.71 -2.47 -22.09
C HIS A 421 -29.05 -3.18 -23.42
N ALA A 422 -28.26 -4.18 -23.83
CA ALA A 422 -28.54 -4.98 -25.02
C ALA A 422 -29.81 -5.85 -24.84
N ALA A 423 -30.02 -6.43 -23.65
CA ALA A 423 -31.22 -7.20 -23.33
C ALA A 423 -32.49 -6.32 -23.30
N ALA A 424 -32.40 -5.09 -22.79
CA ALA A 424 -33.53 -4.15 -22.75
C ALA A 424 -33.95 -3.62 -24.14
N GLY A 425 -33.02 -3.54 -25.09
CA GLY A 425 -33.30 -3.14 -26.47
C GLY A 425 -34.05 -4.21 -27.30
N LEU A 426 -33.80 -5.49 -27.01
CA LEU A 426 -34.47 -6.63 -27.67
C LEU A 426 -35.90 -6.89 -27.18
N GLN A 427 -36.26 -6.47 -25.96
CA GLN A 427 -37.63 -6.60 -25.44
C GLN A 427 -38.60 -5.50 -25.93
N ARG A 428 -38.11 -4.45 -26.59
CA ARG A 428 -38.92 -3.33 -27.10
C ARG A 428 -39.10 -3.33 -28.63
N ALA A 429 -38.65 -4.38 -29.33
CA ALA A 429 -38.77 -4.53 -30.78
C ALA A 429 -39.89 -5.49 -31.17
#